data_AF-A0A2V3JE58-F1
#
_entry.id   AF-A0A2V3JE58-F1
#
_cell.length_a   1.000
_cell.length_b   1.000
_cell.length_c   1.000
_cell.angle_alpha   90.00
_cell.angle_beta   90.00
_cell.angle_gamma   90.00
#
_symmetry.space_group_name_H-M   'P 1'
#
loop_
_entity.id
_entity.type
_entity.pdbx_description
1 polymer ?
#
loop_
_entity_poly.entity_id
_entity_poly.type
_entity_poly.pdbx_seq_one_letter_code
_entity_poly.pdbx_strand_id
1 'polypeptide(L)'
;MKETGRRPVLTFIISLLLVISVMVMVIVSSGSGGDSGVWDKGLNTNIEELKGYAEKLVSVRNYKNAGILYSKIASQYSNKTDWDNASRYYVLAGDNFVIVEEYERGAASYLNAGDCYYEKRDCDNASRYYTLAVENYKKVDANYDGSWVNDKIERCKELSLLSTMLIFGVLLAVIKFSAKTAFGTALASLNKKEILGVALVYFAVPFAMSIIIGVPGGAYKFANAVLGSWVILGAMHMLIAFFLLFLGLYTIKKWVRSKKDITRKTFLLMAIPCPVCSATMFIACALLIIMGMGSLETGMLVGGVFFVSILGMTFAIRGLRLKLRKNLNPSSLGGVMLFFGLLYFLSLLLIPAYLPVRDMELNIAGIPPNDVLIGLLFMAVMVAIGFIKQHFFSFKLLEKG
;
A
#
# COMPACT_ATOMS: atom_id res chain seq x y z
N MET A 1 -19.60 -31.09 31.53
CA MET A 1 -18.82 -31.29 30.29
C MET A 1 -19.73 -31.05 29.10
N LYS A 2 -19.70 -29.85 28.48
CA LYS A 2 -20.44 -29.51 27.25
C LYS A 2 -19.87 -28.20 26.70
N GLU A 3 -18.75 -28.24 25.98
CA GLU A 3 -18.19 -27.03 25.34
C GLU A 3 -17.21 -27.36 24.19
N THR A 4 -17.65 -28.12 23.18
CA THR A 4 -16.84 -28.39 21.96
C THR A 4 -17.60 -28.15 20.66
N GLY A 5 -18.75 -27.47 20.71
CA GLY A 5 -19.48 -27.07 19.51
C GLY A 5 -19.18 -25.63 19.14
N ARG A 6 -18.74 -25.40 17.90
CA ARG A 6 -18.90 -24.12 17.20
C ARG A 6 -17.73 -23.10 17.31
N ARG A 7 -16.47 -23.53 17.13
CA ARG A 7 -15.33 -22.66 16.71
C ARG A 7 -15.26 -22.20 15.22
N PRO A 8 -16.16 -22.56 14.25
CA PRO A 8 -15.80 -22.53 12.84
C PRO A 8 -15.90 -21.14 12.17
N VAL A 9 -16.71 -20.19 12.65
CA VAL A 9 -16.88 -18.89 11.96
C VAL A 9 -15.60 -18.03 12.04
N LEU A 10 -14.86 -18.11 13.16
CA LEU A 10 -13.59 -17.41 13.32
C LEU A 10 -12.51 -18.05 12.43
N THR A 11 -12.51 -19.38 12.33
CA THR A 11 -11.61 -20.14 11.44
C THR A 11 -11.91 -19.83 9.98
N PHE A 12 -13.18 -19.66 9.60
CA PHE A 12 -13.59 -19.28 8.24
C PHE A 12 -13.08 -17.89 7.83
N ILE A 13 -13.20 -16.90 8.71
CA ILE A 13 -12.68 -15.55 8.46
C ILE A 13 -11.14 -15.57 8.33
N ILE A 14 -10.45 -16.33 9.19
CA ILE A 14 -9.00 -16.51 9.14
C ILE A 14 -8.56 -17.22 7.85
N SER A 15 -9.30 -18.24 7.41
CA SER A 15 -9.05 -18.97 6.17
C SER A 15 -9.34 -18.14 4.92
N LEU A 16 -10.39 -17.31 4.92
CA LEU A 16 -10.71 -16.39 3.81
C LEU A 16 -9.64 -15.29 3.66
N LEU A 17 -9.14 -14.76 4.78
CA LEU A 17 -7.99 -13.84 4.82
C LEU A 17 -6.68 -14.48 4.31
N LEU A 18 -6.54 -15.81 4.46
CA LEU A 18 -5.40 -16.60 3.97
C LEU A 18 -5.44 -16.85 2.46
N VAL A 19 -6.63 -17.02 1.88
CA VAL A 19 -6.78 -17.17 0.42
C VAL A 19 -6.50 -15.84 -0.29
N ILE A 20 -6.96 -14.71 0.28
CA ILE A 20 -6.62 -13.36 -0.22
C ILE A 20 -5.11 -13.06 -0.06
N SER A 21 -4.46 -13.65 0.95
CA SER A 21 -3.02 -13.49 1.22
C SER A 21 -2.10 -14.07 0.13
N VAL A 22 -2.55 -15.06 -0.65
CA VAL A 22 -1.73 -15.68 -1.71
C VAL A 22 -1.81 -14.88 -3.01
N MET A 23 -2.90 -14.14 -3.24
CA MET A 23 -3.12 -13.31 -4.42
C MET A 23 -2.14 -12.13 -4.56
N VAL A 24 -1.69 -11.55 -3.45
CA VAL A 24 -0.93 -10.27 -3.47
C VAL A 24 0.59 -10.48 -3.57
N MET A 25 1.10 -11.66 -3.23
CA MET A 25 2.54 -11.91 -3.14
C MET A 25 3.21 -12.19 -4.51
N VAL A 26 2.43 -12.47 -5.55
CA VAL A 26 2.93 -12.79 -6.90
C VAL A 26 3.14 -11.53 -7.77
N ILE A 27 2.52 -10.40 -7.42
CA ILE A 27 2.57 -9.17 -8.24
C ILE A 27 3.81 -8.30 -7.93
N VAL A 28 4.45 -8.47 -6.76
CA VAL A 28 5.49 -7.55 -6.26
C VAL A 28 6.92 -7.88 -6.74
N SER A 29 7.11 -8.93 -7.54
CA SER A 29 8.46 -9.44 -7.86
C SER A 29 8.90 -9.16 -9.30
N SER A 30 8.61 -7.99 -9.87
CA SER A 30 9.17 -7.53 -11.15
C SER A 30 9.03 -6.01 -11.29
N GLY A 31 10.13 -5.26 -11.20
CA GLY A 31 10.12 -3.79 -11.35
C GLY A 31 11.52 -3.20 -11.25
N SER A 32 12.25 -3.30 -12.35
CA SER A 32 13.64 -2.86 -12.55
C SER A 32 13.75 -1.33 -12.63
N GLY A 33 14.92 -0.82 -12.23
CA GLY A 33 15.23 0.60 -12.15
C GLY A 33 15.44 1.29 -13.49
N GLY A 34 15.38 2.61 -13.46
CA GLY A 34 15.74 3.49 -14.56
C GLY A 34 16.40 4.76 -14.01
N ASP A 35 17.64 4.99 -14.45
CA ASP A 35 18.37 6.23 -14.29
C ASP A 35 17.74 7.33 -15.15
N SER A 36 17.63 8.54 -14.61
CA SER A 36 17.39 9.75 -15.42
C SER A 36 18.46 10.79 -15.11
N GLY A 37 19.28 11.04 -16.14
CA GLY A 37 20.36 12.01 -16.13
C GLY A 37 19.89 13.45 -15.90
N VAL A 38 20.75 14.21 -15.23
CA VAL A 38 20.54 15.60 -14.83
C VAL A 38 21.28 16.52 -15.79
N TRP A 39 20.54 17.41 -16.47
CA TRP A 39 21.08 18.66 -17.01
C TRP A 39 20.50 19.86 -16.26
N ASP A 40 21.42 20.79 -16.02
CA ASP A 40 21.32 22.19 -15.59
C ASP A 40 21.01 22.60 -14.14
N LYS A 41 22.11 23.00 -13.48
CA LYS A 41 22.19 23.99 -12.41
C LYS A 41 21.84 25.37 -12.95
N GLY A 42 20.89 26.07 -12.32
CA GLY A 42 20.74 27.51 -12.57
C GLY A 42 19.62 28.21 -11.79
N LEU A 43 20.03 29.07 -10.85
CA LEU A 43 19.29 30.17 -10.21
C LEU A 43 18.18 29.84 -9.18
N ASN A 44 18.54 29.93 -7.90
CA ASN A 44 17.61 30.03 -6.77
C ASN A 44 16.95 31.43 -6.80
N THR A 45 15.81 31.55 -7.46
CA THR A 45 15.01 32.79 -7.54
C THR A 45 13.70 32.57 -6.78
N ASN A 46 13.23 33.57 -6.03
CA ASN A 46 12.01 33.46 -5.24
C ASN A 46 10.78 33.31 -6.15
N ILE A 47 10.14 32.13 -6.13
CA ILE A 47 8.99 31.78 -6.99
C ILE A 47 7.83 32.78 -6.81
N GLU A 48 7.58 33.25 -5.59
CA GLU A 48 6.47 34.17 -5.32
C GLU A 48 6.66 35.56 -5.96
N GLU A 49 7.90 36.05 -5.99
CA GLU A 49 8.22 37.31 -6.69
C GLU A 49 8.04 37.16 -8.21
N LEU A 50 8.45 36.01 -8.76
CA LEU A 50 8.27 35.73 -10.19
C LEU A 50 6.79 35.64 -10.57
N LYS A 51 5.94 35.04 -9.73
CA LYS A 51 4.49 34.98 -9.94
C LYS A 51 3.88 36.38 -10.00
N GLY A 52 4.16 37.22 -9.01
CA GLY A 52 3.64 38.59 -8.97
C GLY A 52 4.08 39.42 -10.17
N TYR A 53 5.32 39.22 -10.64
CA TYR A 53 5.81 39.89 -11.85
C TYR A 53 5.13 39.37 -13.13
N ALA A 54 4.87 38.07 -13.23
CA ALA A 54 4.14 37.48 -14.36
C ALA A 54 2.71 38.03 -14.47
N GLU A 55 1.99 38.10 -13.35
CA GLU A 55 0.63 38.66 -13.31
C GLU A 55 0.62 40.14 -13.72
N LYS A 56 1.62 40.91 -13.30
CA LYS A 56 1.78 42.30 -13.73
C LYS A 56 2.07 42.42 -15.23
N LEU A 57 2.82 41.50 -15.82
CA LEU A 57 3.06 41.47 -17.27
C LEU A 57 1.76 41.19 -18.05
N VAL A 58 0.92 40.28 -17.56
CA VAL A 58 -0.40 40.01 -18.14
C VAL A 58 -1.29 41.25 -18.06
N SER A 59 -1.29 41.98 -16.94
CA SER A 59 -2.14 43.17 -16.77
C SER A 59 -1.77 44.33 -17.70
N VAL A 60 -0.49 44.45 -18.06
CA VAL A 60 0.00 45.41 -19.08
C VAL A 60 -0.01 44.83 -20.50
N ARG A 61 -0.69 43.68 -20.72
CA ARG A 61 -0.80 42.97 -22.02
C ARG A 61 0.53 42.55 -22.64
N ASN A 62 1.57 42.39 -21.83
CA ASN A 62 2.86 41.85 -22.26
C ASN A 62 2.86 40.32 -22.17
N TYR A 63 2.00 39.69 -22.97
CA TYR A 63 1.73 38.25 -22.93
C TYR A 63 2.97 37.42 -23.29
N LYS A 64 3.80 37.87 -24.23
CA LYS A 64 5.04 37.17 -24.61
C LYS A 64 5.99 36.98 -23.42
N ASN A 65 6.27 38.07 -22.69
CA ASN A 65 7.16 38.00 -21.53
C ASN A 65 6.49 37.28 -20.35
N ALA A 66 5.18 37.41 -20.19
CA ALA A 66 4.43 36.65 -19.21
C ALA A 66 4.54 35.13 -19.48
N GLY A 67 4.39 34.70 -20.74
CA GLY A 67 4.54 33.30 -21.16
C GLY A 67 5.91 32.72 -20.82
N ILE A 68 6.99 33.44 -21.14
CA ILE A 68 8.38 33.04 -20.81
C ILE A 68 8.54 32.85 -19.29
N LEU A 69 8.00 33.79 -18.51
CA LEU A 69 8.12 33.75 -17.07
C LEU A 69 7.31 32.62 -16.45
N TYR A 70 6.10 32.38 -16.93
CA TYR A 70 5.29 31.24 -16.50
C TYR A 70 5.95 29.90 -16.85
N SER A 71 6.54 29.74 -18.04
CA SER A 71 7.30 28.51 -18.38
C SER A 71 8.48 28.29 -17.44
N LYS A 72 9.17 29.37 -17.02
CA LYS A 72 10.27 29.29 -16.06
C LYS A 72 9.79 28.88 -14.67
N ILE A 73 8.68 29.44 -14.20
CA ILE A 73 8.05 29.05 -12.92
C ILE A 73 7.61 27.58 -12.99
N ALA A 74 6.98 27.16 -14.09
CA ALA A 74 6.54 25.80 -14.32
C ALA A 74 7.70 24.80 -14.27
N SER A 75 8.82 25.10 -14.94
CA SER A 75 10.04 24.28 -14.91
C SER A 75 10.61 24.12 -13.49
N GLN A 76 10.58 25.19 -12.67
CA GLN A 76 11.02 25.09 -11.27
C GLN A 76 10.13 24.17 -10.43
N TYR A 77 8.82 24.17 -10.67
CA TYR A 77 7.89 23.25 -10.02
C TYR A 77 8.07 21.81 -10.54
N SER A 78 8.28 21.65 -11.85
CA SER A 78 8.57 20.37 -12.49
C SER A 78 9.83 19.72 -11.90
N ASN A 79 10.89 20.50 -11.69
CA ASN A 79 12.13 20.02 -11.07
C ASN A 79 11.96 19.61 -9.60
N LYS A 80 10.92 20.11 -8.94
CA LYS A 80 10.52 19.71 -7.57
C LYS A 80 9.46 18.60 -7.58
N THR A 81 9.17 18.00 -8.73
CA THR A 81 8.10 17.01 -8.93
C THR A 81 6.72 17.50 -8.48
N ASP A 82 6.51 18.81 -8.42
CA ASP A 82 5.23 19.43 -8.10
C ASP A 82 4.44 19.61 -9.40
N TRP A 83 3.91 18.48 -9.88
CA TRP A 83 3.24 18.39 -11.18
C TRP A 83 1.94 19.21 -11.23
N ASP A 84 1.28 19.44 -10.10
CA ASP A 84 0.08 20.28 -10.00
C ASP A 84 0.39 21.74 -10.32
N ASN A 85 1.39 22.32 -9.67
CA ASN A 85 1.78 23.69 -9.97
C ASN A 85 2.47 23.78 -11.34
N ALA A 86 3.31 22.80 -11.71
CA ALA A 86 3.99 22.78 -13.00
C ALA A 86 3.00 22.78 -14.17
N SER A 87 2.02 21.86 -14.17
CA SER A 87 1.00 21.79 -15.21
C SER A 87 0.21 23.09 -15.31
N ARG A 88 -0.24 23.67 -14.20
CA ARG A 88 -0.98 24.94 -14.19
C ARG A 88 -0.19 26.08 -14.84
N TYR A 89 1.10 26.22 -14.52
CA TYR A 89 1.91 27.30 -15.07
C TYR A 89 2.34 27.05 -16.52
N TYR A 90 2.53 25.80 -16.94
CA TYR A 90 2.75 25.48 -18.35
C TYR A 90 1.52 25.79 -19.21
N VAL A 91 0.31 25.56 -18.70
CA VAL A 91 -0.94 25.95 -19.39
C VAL A 91 -1.04 27.45 -19.52
N LEU A 92 -0.82 28.21 -18.44
CA LEU A 92 -0.79 29.67 -18.48
C LEU A 92 0.25 30.20 -19.48
N ALA A 93 1.42 29.57 -19.54
CA ALA A 93 2.44 29.94 -20.52
C ALA A 93 1.96 29.69 -21.96
N GLY A 94 1.38 28.51 -22.22
CA GLY A 94 0.79 28.15 -23.51
C GLY A 94 -0.24 29.17 -23.97
N ASP A 95 -1.21 29.50 -23.10
CA ASP A 95 -2.29 30.45 -23.39
C ASP A 95 -1.72 31.83 -23.76
N ASN A 96 -0.71 32.31 -23.01
CA ASN A 96 -0.06 33.59 -23.28
C ASN A 96 0.68 33.63 -24.62
N PHE A 97 1.37 32.53 -25.00
CA PHE A 97 2.04 32.44 -26.29
C PHE A 97 1.06 32.37 -27.46
N VAL A 98 -0.06 31.66 -27.30
CA VAL A 98 -1.12 31.56 -28.32
C VAL A 98 -1.77 32.92 -28.58
N ILE A 99 -1.98 33.75 -27.54
CA ILE A 99 -2.53 35.12 -27.69
C ILE A 99 -1.66 35.99 -28.62
N VAL A 100 -0.34 35.81 -28.59
CA VAL A 100 0.62 36.55 -29.42
C VAL A 100 1.02 35.78 -30.69
N GLU A 101 0.26 34.74 -31.04
CA GLU A 101 0.45 33.91 -32.24
C GLU A 101 1.82 33.19 -32.30
N GLU A 102 2.52 33.05 -31.16
CA GLU A 102 3.73 32.22 -31.05
C GLU A 102 3.35 30.74 -30.85
N TYR A 103 2.68 30.16 -31.86
CA TYR A 103 2.09 28.82 -31.78
C TYR A 103 3.09 27.71 -31.46
N GLU A 104 4.32 27.79 -31.93
CA GLU A 104 5.37 26.81 -31.62
C GLU A 104 5.71 26.77 -30.12
N ARG A 105 5.85 27.95 -29.49
CA ARG A 105 6.11 28.05 -28.04
C ARG A 105 4.87 27.71 -27.22
N GLY A 106 3.68 28.06 -27.72
CA GLY A 106 2.41 27.64 -27.16
C GLY A 106 2.29 26.12 -27.13
N ALA A 107 2.56 25.47 -28.26
CA ALA A 107 2.55 24.02 -28.42
C ALA A 107 3.55 23.32 -27.48
N ALA A 108 4.80 23.80 -27.41
CA ALA A 108 5.79 23.26 -26.49
C ALA A 108 5.36 23.39 -25.01
N SER A 109 4.69 24.48 -24.65
CA SER A 109 4.17 24.67 -23.29
C SER A 109 3.01 23.71 -22.99
N TYR A 110 2.08 23.50 -23.93
CA TYR A 110 1.04 22.49 -23.77
C TYR A 110 1.58 21.06 -23.76
N LEU A 111 2.64 20.77 -24.52
CA LEU A 111 3.33 19.48 -24.46
C LEU A 111 3.86 19.21 -23.04
N ASN A 112 4.57 20.18 -22.46
CA ASN A 112 5.09 20.08 -21.09
C ASN A 112 3.96 19.97 -20.05
N ALA A 113 2.83 20.65 -20.26
CA ALA A 113 1.64 20.46 -19.42
C ALA A 113 1.11 19.03 -19.53
N GLY A 114 1.01 18.50 -20.75
CA GLY A 114 0.62 17.12 -21.01
C GLY A 114 1.54 16.12 -20.33
N ASP A 115 2.86 16.34 -20.35
CA ASP A 115 3.86 15.53 -19.64
C ASP A 115 3.64 15.57 -18.12
N CYS A 116 3.34 16.74 -17.55
CA CYS A 116 3.00 16.84 -16.14
C CYS A 116 1.75 16.01 -15.80
N TYR A 117 0.71 16.04 -16.62
CA TYR A 117 -0.49 15.21 -16.41
C TYR A 117 -0.24 13.72 -16.63
N TYR A 118 0.64 13.37 -17.57
CA TYR A 118 1.10 12.00 -17.80
C TYR A 118 1.80 11.42 -16.57
N GLU A 119 2.69 12.19 -15.93
CA GLU A 119 3.35 11.78 -14.69
C GLU A 119 2.37 11.60 -13.53
N LYS A 120 1.33 12.43 -13.48
CA LYS A 120 0.22 12.30 -12.51
C LYS A 120 -0.74 11.14 -12.80
N ARG A 121 -0.58 10.43 -13.93
CA ARG A 121 -1.52 9.40 -14.42
C ARG A 121 -2.93 9.93 -14.71
N ASP A 122 -3.05 11.24 -14.93
CA ASP A 122 -4.29 11.91 -15.34
C ASP A 122 -4.35 11.92 -16.87
N CYS A 123 -4.69 10.76 -17.43
CA CYS A 123 -4.60 10.52 -18.87
C CYS A 123 -5.61 11.35 -19.68
N ASP A 124 -6.71 11.79 -19.07
CA ASP A 124 -7.71 12.63 -19.73
C ASP A 124 -7.16 14.04 -19.97
N ASN A 125 -6.57 14.65 -18.94
CA ASN A 125 -5.91 15.95 -19.10
C ASN A 125 -4.63 15.85 -19.94
N ALA A 126 -3.86 14.76 -19.81
CA ALA A 126 -2.70 14.52 -20.68
C ALA A 126 -3.12 14.47 -22.15
N SER A 127 -4.20 13.73 -22.47
CA SER A 127 -4.75 13.65 -23.83
C SER A 127 -5.15 15.03 -24.33
N ARG A 128 -5.89 15.80 -23.52
CA ARG A 128 -6.33 17.14 -23.89
C ARG A 128 -5.15 18.05 -24.28
N TYR A 129 -4.10 18.09 -23.45
CA TYR A 129 -2.99 19.00 -23.70
C TYR A 129 -2.03 18.52 -24.79
N TYR A 130 -1.85 17.21 -24.99
CA TYR A 130 -1.13 16.72 -26.16
C TYR A 130 -1.89 17.02 -27.45
N THR A 131 -3.21 16.88 -27.48
CA THR A 131 -4.03 17.28 -28.65
C THR A 131 -3.91 18.78 -28.92
N LEU A 132 -4.03 19.63 -27.88
CA LEU A 132 -3.82 21.08 -28.00
C LEU A 132 -2.41 21.43 -28.52
N ALA A 133 -1.37 20.71 -28.09
CA ALA A 133 -0.02 20.90 -28.61
C ALA A 133 0.05 20.59 -30.12
N VAL A 134 -0.48 19.44 -30.54
CA VAL A 134 -0.54 19.06 -31.96
C VAL A 134 -1.33 20.08 -32.79
N GLU A 135 -2.47 20.55 -32.30
CA GLU A 135 -3.28 21.57 -32.99
C GLU A 135 -2.49 22.86 -33.23
N ASN A 136 -1.70 23.31 -32.25
CA ASN A 136 -0.86 24.50 -32.40
C ASN A 136 0.36 24.25 -33.29
N TYR A 137 0.99 23.06 -33.23
CA TYR A 137 2.03 22.71 -34.19
C TYR A 137 1.50 22.66 -35.63
N LYS A 138 0.27 22.20 -35.86
CA LYS A 138 -0.37 22.21 -37.18
C LYS A 138 -0.62 23.60 -37.76
N LYS A 139 -0.73 24.63 -36.91
CA LYS A 139 -0.80 26.02 -37.38
C LYS A 139 0.54 26.53 -37.91
N VAL A 140 1.65 25.93 -37.47
CA VAL A 140 3.01 26.24 -37.93
C VAL A 140 3.38 25.37 -39.13
N ASP A 141 3.10 24.07 -39.05
CA ASP A 141 3.32 23.08 -40.10
C ASP A 141 2.07 22.19 -40.26
N ALA A 142 1.31 22.42 -41.33
CA ALA A 142 0.08 21.67 -41.61
C ALA A 142 0.31 20.15 -41.75
N ASN A 143 1.55 19.72 -42.06
CA ASN A 143 1.92 18.31 -42.22
C ASN A 143 2.47 17.70 -40.90
N TYR A 144 2.45 18.43 -39.79
CA TYR A 144 2.94 17.94 -38.51
C TYR A 144 2.23 16.64 -38.09
N ASP A 145 3.03 15.60 -37.82
CA ASP A 145 2.53 14.30 -37.38
C ASP A 145 2.21 14.29 -35.88
N GLY A 146 0.93 14.08 -35.56
CA GLY A 146 0.43 13.93 -34.20
C GLY A 146 0.11 12.49 -33.80
N SER A 147 0.48 11.49 -34.62
CA SER A 147 0.13 10.08 -34.41
C SER A 147 0.62 9.53 -33.05
N TRP A 148 1.76 10.03 -32.57
CA TRP A 148 2.39 9.66 -31.30
C TRP A 148 1.49 9.90 -30.07
N VAL A 149 0.50 10.81 -30.16
CA VAL A 149 -0.40 11.12 -29.04
C VAL A 149 -1.19 9.88 -28.63
N ASN A 150 -1.70 9.11 -29.60
CA ASN A 150 -2.52 7.93 -29.30
C ASN A 150 -1.72 6.87 -28.53
N ASP A 151 -0.51 6.57 -29.00
CA ASP A 151 0.40 5.62 -28.36
C ASP A 151 0.78 6.06 -26.92
N LYS A 152 1.06 7.37 -26.74
CA LYS A 152 1.39 7.91 -25.41
C LYS A 152 0.19 7.83 -24.44
N ILE A 153 -1.03 8.07 -24.94
CA ILE A 153 -2.24 7.97 -24.11
C ILE A 153 -2.62 6.52 -23.79
N GLU A 154 -2.41 5.59 -24.72
CA GLU A 154 -2.58 4.16 -24.45
C GLU A 154 -1.64 3.70 -23.34
N ARG A 155 -0.34 4.03 -23.45
CA ARG A 155 0.65 3.77 -22.39
C ARG A 155 0.29 4.42 -21.04
N CYS A 156 -0.23 5.65 -21.06
CA CYS A 156 -0.71 6.30 -19.84
C CYS A 156 -1.81 5.49 -19.16
N LYS A 157 -2.80 5.01 -19.93
CA LYS A 157 -3.94 4.25 -19.41
C LYS A 157 -3.50 2.92 -18.81
N GLU A 158 -2.61 2.19 -19.49
CA GLU A 158 -2.03 0.94 -18.97
C GLU A 158 -1.30 1.18 -17.63
N LEU A 159 -0.46 2.21 -17.58
CA LEU A 159 0.31 2.55 -16.38
C LEU A 159 -0.57 3.04 -15.23
N SER A 160 -1.66 3.76 -15.54
CA SER A 160 -2.68 4.18 -14.58
C SER A 160 -3.45 2.98 -14.01
N LEU A 161 -3.80 2.00 -14.85
CA LEU A 161 -4.45 0.75 -14.42
C LEU A 161 -3.52 -0.06 -13.51
N LEU A 162 -2.26 -0.25 -13.90
CA LEU A 162 -1.25 -0.94 -13.09
C LEU A 162 -1.06 -0.25 -11.74
N SER A 163 -0.96 1.08 -11.74
CA SER A 163 -0.84 1.87 -10.51
C SER A 163 -2.05 1.67 -9.61
N THR A 164 -3.25 1.73 -10.16
CA THR A 164 -4.49 1.52 -9.40
C THR A 164 -4.52 0.12 -8.78
N MET A 165 -4.19 -0.92 -9.55
CA MET A 165 -4.11 -2.30 -9.05
C MET A 165 -3.08 -2.47 -7.93
N LEU A 166 -1.91 -1.84 -8.07
CA LEU A 166 -0.86 -1.86 -7.04
C LEU A 166 -1.32 -1.18 -5.75
N ILE A 167 -1.96 -0.01 -5.83
CA ILE A 167 -2.53 0.68 -4.66
C ILE A 167 -3.53 -0.23 -3.95
N PHE A 168 -4.46 -0.83 -4.69
CA PHE A 168 -5.42 -1.78 -4.12
C PHE A 168 -4.72 -2.99 -3.47
N GLY A 169 -3.69 -3.55 -4.12
CA GLY A 169 -2.90 -4.65 -3.57
C GLY A 169 -2.20 -4.28 -2.26
N VAL A 170 -1.57 -3.11 -2.21
CA VAL A 170 -0.92 -2.58 -1.00
C VAL A 170 -1.94 -2.36 0.12
N LEU A 171 -3.11 -1.78 -0.19
CA LEU A 171 -4.18 -1.57 0.79
C LEU A 171 -4.73 -2.89 1.34
N LEU A 172 -4.96 -3.89 0.49
CA LEU A 172 -5.38 -5.23 0.93
C LEU A 172 -4.32 -5.89 1.82
N ALA A 173 -3.03 -5.72 1.50
CA ALA A 173 -1.94 -6.21 2.35
C ALA A 173 -1.99 -5.55 3.73
N VAL A 174 -2.15 -4.22 3.80
CA VAL A 174 -2.28 -3.47 5.06
C VAL A 174 -3.45 -3.98 5.90
N ILE A 175 -4.62 -4.18 5.27
CA ILE A 175 -5.81 -4.73 5.94
C ILE A 175 -5.50 -6.11 6.53
N LYS A 176 -4.86 -7.01 5.76
CA LYS A 176 -4.45 -8.34 6.24
C LYS A 176 -3.57 -8.25 7.50
N PHE A 177 -2.57 -7.38 7.51
CA PHE A 177 -1.66 -7.27 8.67
C PHE A 177 -2.37 -6.68 9.89
N SER A 178 -3.30 -5.76 9.68
CA SER A 178 -4.11 -5.20 10.77
C SER A 178 -5.00 -6.24 11.47
N ALA A 179 -5.34 -7.35 10.79
CA ALA A 179 -6.16 -8.42 11.35
C ALA A 179 -5.49 -9.09 12.56
N LYS A 180 -4.15 -9.22 12.56
CA LYS A 180 -3.40 -9.78 13.71
C LYS A 180 -3.69 -9.00 14.98
N THR A 181 -3.54 -7.68 14.91
CA THR A 181 -3.74 -6.76 16.03
C THR A 181 -5.22 -6.72 16.43
N ALA A 182 -6.12 -6.75 15.46
CA ALA A 182 -7.56 -6.83 15.71
C ALA A 182 -7.95 -8.10 16.48
N PHE A 183 -7.42 -9.28 16.13
CA PHE A 183 -7.71 -10.51 16.89
C PHE A 183 -7.21 -10.42 18.34
N GLY A 184 -6.00 -9.90 18.56
CA GLY A 184 -5.44 -9.74 19.90
C GLY A 184 -6.27 -8.81 20.77
N THR A 185 -6.63 -7.63 20.25
CA THR A 185 -7.41 -6.60 20.97
C THR A 185 -8.88 -6.98 21.13
N ALA A 186 -9.48 -7.68 20.17
CA ALA A 186 -10.85 -8.15 20.25
C ALA A 186 -11.02 -9.23 21.32
N LEU A 187 -10.10 -10.19 21.37
CA LEU A 187 -10.16 -11.33 22.29
C LEU A 187 -9.68 -10.99 23.72
N ALA A 188 -8.91 -9.92 23.89
CA ALA A 188 -8.51 -9.42 25.19
C ALA A 188 -9.63 -8.65 25.91
N SER A 189 -9.61 -8.69 27.25
CA SER A 189 -10.49 -7.92 28.15
C SER A 189 -10.08 -6.43 28.23
N LEU A 190 -10.09 -5.75 27.07
CA LEU A 190 -9.72 -4.34 26.93
C LEU A 190 -10.93 -3.40 26.84
N ASN A 191 -10.76 -2.21 27.41
CA ASN A 191 -11.69 -1.10 27.31
C ASN A 191 -11.63 -0.42 25.93
N LYS A 192 -12.69 0.30 25.55
CA LYS A 192 -12.75 1.03 24.27
C LYS A 192 -11.59 2.03 24.11
N LYS A 193 -11.18 2.69 25.20
CA LYS A 193 -10.05 3.63 25.22
C LYS A 193 -8.69 2.94 24.94
N GLU A 194 -8.49 1.74 25.46
CA GLU A 194 -7.25 0.97 25.24
C GLU A 194 -7.15 0.49 23.79
N ILE A 195 -8.28 0.04 23.21
CA ILE A 195 -8.34 -0.32 21.78
C ILE A 195 -8.02 0.89 20.91
N LEU A 196 -8.61 2.05 21.22
CA LEU A 196 -8.32 3.29 20.52
C LEU A 196 -6.83 3.66 20.62
N GLY A 197 -6.23 3.50 21.80
CA GLY A 197 -4.79 3.72 21.98
C GLY A 197 -3.93 2.82 21.11
N VAL A 198 -4.22 1.52 21.03
CA VAL A 198 -3.50 0.60 20.13
C VAL A 198 -3.68 1.01 18.67
N ALA A 199 -4.89 1.35 18.24
CA ALA A 199 -5.15 1.79 16.87
C ALA A 199 -4.38 3.09 16.54
N LEU A 200 -4.30 4.05 17.47
CA LEU A 200 -3.55 5.30 17.29
C LEU A 200 -2.04 5.06 17.15
N VAL A 201 -1.47 4.09 17.87
CA VAL A 201 -0.06 3.72 17.67
C VAL A 201 0.16 3.19 16.24
N TYR A 202 -0.75 2.36 15.74
CA TYR A 202 -0.69 1.86 14.36
C TYR A 202 -0.95 2.92 13.29
N PHE A 203 -1.60 4.02 13.63
CA PHE A 203 -1.71 5.21 12.77
C PHE A 203 -0.41 6.02 12.78
N ALA A 204 0.15 6.26 13.96
CA ALA A 204 1.31 7.13 14.15
C ALA A 204 2.59 6.57 13.50
N VAL A 205 2.80 5.25 13.55
CA VAL A 205 4.01 4.61 12.98
C VAL A 205 4.16 4.83 11.47
N PRO A 206 3.20 4.46 10.60
CA PRO A 206 3.32 4.70 9.16
C PRO A 206 3.29 6.19 8.80
N PHE A 207 2.59 7.03 9.57
CA PHE A 207 2.61 8.48 9.39
C PHE A 207 4.01 9.08 9.65
N ALA A 208 4.66 8.69 10.74
CA ALA A 208 6.05 9.10 10.99
C ALA A 208 7.01 8.53 9.93
N MET A 209 6.79 7.29 9.50
CA MET A 209 7.61 6.65 8.49
C MET A 209 7.52 7.36 7.13
N SER A 210 6.34 7.77 6.71
CA SER A 210 6.16 8.45 5.42
C SER A 210 6.85 9.81 5.38
N ILE A 211 6.84 10.55 6.49
CA ILE A 211 7.59 11.80 6.63
C ILE A 211 9.09 11.54 6.45
N ILE A 212 9.64 10.51 7.10
CA ILE A 212 11.06 10.15 6.99
C ILE A 212 11.42 9.77 5.55
N ILE A 213 10.57 9.00 4.87
CA ILE A 213 10.78 8.59 3.46
C ILE A 213 10.77 9.81 2.54
N GLY A 214 9.88 10.78 2.80
CA GLY A 214 9.75 11.99 1.99
C GLY A 214 10.93 12.98 2.08
N VAL A 215 11.86 12.81 3.03
CA VAL A 215 13.07 13.63 3.11
C VAL A 215 14.09 13.14 2.06
N PRO A 216 14.79 14.03 1.33
CA PRO A 216 15.82 13.65 0.37
C PRO A 216 16.87 12.71 0.98
N GLY A 217 17.02 11.52 0.41
CA GLY A 217 17.93 10.47 0.91
C GLY A 217 17.42 9.67 2.13
N GLY A 218 16.24 9.98 2.67
CA GLY A 218 15.62 9.26 3.79
C GLY A 218 15.20 7.84 3.44
N ALA A 219 14.61 7.66 2.24
CA ALA A 219 14.24 6.36 1.71
C ALA A 219 15.43 5.38 1.64
N TYR A 220 16.55 5.83 1.05
CA TYR A 220 17.77 5.01 0.91
C TYR A 220 18.39 4.63 2.26
N LYS A 221 18.50 5.59 3.18
CA LYS A 221 19.03 5.34 4.53
C LYS A 221 18.20 4.29 5.28
N PHE A 222 16.88 4.42 5.24
CA PHE A 222 15.99 3.48 5.92
C PHE A 222 15.96 2.11 5.22
N ALA A 223 15.94 2.09 3.89
CA ALA A 223 16.03 0.86 3.11
C ALA A 223 17.29 0.07 3.45
N ASN A 224 18.46 0.72 3.49
CA ASN A 224 19.70 0.06 3.88
C ASN A 224 19.72 -0.38 5.35
N ALA A 225 19.13 0.39 6.26
CA ALA A 225 19.03 -0.02 7.66
C ALA A 225 18.13 -1.26 7.84
N VAL A 226 17.03 -1.36 7.11
CA VAL A 226 16.09 -2.50 7.20
C VAL A 226 16.57 -3.71 6.40
N LEU A 227 17.05 -3.51 5.17
CA LEU A 227 17.50 -4.60 4.29
C LEU A 227 18.89 -5.11 4.69
N GLY A 228 19.79 -4.22 5.12
CA GLY A 228 21.13 -4.59 5.59
C GLY A 228 21.12 -5.37 6.91
N SER A 229 20.00 -5.38 7.64
CA SER A 229 19.81 -6.09 8.91
C SER A 229 18.90 -7.32 8.80
N TRP A 230 18.79 -7.93 7.62
CA TRP A 230 17.96 -9.13 7.37
C TRP A 230 18.17 -10.27 8.38
N VAL A 231 19.40 -10.50 8.86
CA VAL A 231 19.70 -11.47 9.92
C VAL A 231 19.04 -11.09 11.25
N ILE A 232 19.09 -9.81 11.64
CA ILE A 232 18.47 -9.29 12.86
C ILE A 232 16.94 -9.36 12.73
N LEU A 233 16.41 -9.03 11.56
CA LEU A 233 14.98 -9.12 11.27
C LEU A 233 14.47 -10.57 11.41
N GLY A 234 15.24 -11.54 10.89
CA GLY A 234 14.97 -12.98 11.05
C GLY A 234 15.04 -13.44 12.51
N ALA A 235 16.08 -13.03 13.24
CA ALA A 235 16.24 -13.38 14.66
C ALA A 235 15.09 -12.85 15.52
N MET A 236 14.63 -11.62 15.27
CA MET A 236 13.48 -11.04 15.98
C MET A 236 12.17 -11.79 15.66
N HIS A 237 12.00 -12.27 14.42
CA HIS A 237 10.85 -13.11 14.06
C HIS A 237 10.87 -14.45 14.78
N MET A 238 12.03 -15.08 14.90
CA MET A 238 12.21 -16.31 15.65
C MET A 238 11.86 -16.13 17.12
N LEU A 239 12.35 -15.05 17.72
CA LEU A 239 12.08 -14.70 19.11
C LEU A 239 10.57 -14.46 19.34
N ILE A 240 9.92 -13.68 18.46
CA ILE A 240 8.48 -13.43 18.56
C ILE A 240 7.66 -14.72 18.35
N ALA A 241 8.04 -15.57 17.39
CA ALA A 241 7.39 -16.86 17.17
C ALA A 241 7.46 -17.74 18.43
N PHE A 242 8.64 -17.84 19.04
CA PHE A 242 8.84 -18.59 20.28
C PHE A 242 7.99 -18.05 21.43
N PHE A 243 7.99 -16.72 21.65
CA PHE A 243 7.19 -16.12 22.70
C PHE A 243 5.68 -16.23 22.44
N LEU A 244 5.21 -16.16 21.20
CA LEU A 244 3.79 -16.39 20.86
C LEU A 244 3.37 -17.83 21.14
N LEU A 245 4.23 -18.80 20.82
CA LEU A 245 3.99 -20.21 21.15
C LEU A 245 3.95 -20.41 22.68
N PHE A 246 4.95 -19.90 23.39
CA PHE A 246 5.05 -20.02 24.84
C PHE A 246 3.88 -19.36 25.57
N LEU A 247 3.59 -18.08 25.28
CA LEU A 247 2.47 -17.36 25.90
C LEU A 247 1.11 -17.91 25.48
N GLY A 248 0.98 -18.44 24.26
CA GLY A 248 -0.21 -19.13 23.80
C GLY A 248 -0.51 -20.37 24.64
N LEU A 249 0.48 -21.27 24.81
CA LEU A 249 0.37 -22.44 25.67
C LEU A 249 0.14 -22.05 27.14
N TYR A 250 0.85 -21.04 27.64
CA TYR A 250 0.70 -20.55 29.00
C TYR A 250 -0.72 -20.01 29.27
N THR A 251 -1.28 -19.24 28.33
CA THR A 251 -2.64 -18.69 28.42
C THR A 251 -3.68 -19.81 28.47
N ILE A 252 -3.55 -20.84 27.62
CA ILE A 252 -4.44 -22.00 27.62
C ILE A 252 -4.30 -22.77 28.94
N LYS A 253 -3.07 -23.13 29.34
CA LYS A 253 -2.80 -23.93 30.54
C LYS A 253 -3.34 -23.28 31.81
N LYS A 254 -3.14 -21.97 31.97
CA LYS A 254 -3.57 -21.22 33.16
C LYS A 254 -5.09 -21.06 33.24
N TRP A 255 -5.74 -20.90 32.09
CA TRP A 255 -7.21 -20.90 32.03
C TRP A 255 -7.80 -22.26 32.39
N VAL A 256 -7.25 -23.34 31.83
CA VAL A 256 -7.74 -24.70 32.07
C VAL A 256 -7.55 -25.13 33.52
N ARG A 257 -6.39 -24.83 34.13
CA ARG A 257 -6.08 -25.24 35.50
C ARG A 257 -6.68 -24.36 36.59
N SER A 258 -6.67 -23.04 36.41
CA SER A 258 -6.96 -22.09 37.50
C SER A 258 -8.14 -21.16 37.22
N LYS A 259 -8.80 -21.27 36.05
CA LYS A 259 -9.91 -20.39 35.60
C LYS A 259 -9.61 -18.89 35.71
N LYS A 260 -8.33 -18.52 35.78
CA LYS A 260 -7.87 -17.15 35.94
C LYS A 260 -7.62 -16.53 34.58
N ASP A 261 -8.32 -15.43 34.28
CA ASP A 261 -8.07 -14.65 33.08
C ASP A 261 -6.73 -13.92 33.17
N ILE A 262 -5.85 -14.19 32.22
CA ILE A 262 -4.55 -13.52 32.05
C ILE A 262 -4.39 -12.89 30.67
N THR A 263 -5.48 -12.84 29.88
CA THR A 263 -5.47 -12.30 28.50
C THR A 263 -4.99 -10.86 28.47
N ARG A 264 -5.36 -10.04 29.47
CA ARG A 264 -4.89 -8.65 29.58
C ARG A 264 -3.37 -8.51 29.73
N LYS A 265 -2.66 -9.56 30.15
CA LYS A 265 -1.18 -9.55 30.20
C LYS A 265 -0.57 -10.12 28.94
N THR A 266 -1.17 -11.17 28.36
CA THR A 266 -0.58 -11.87 27.22
C THR A 266 -0.93 -11.26 25.88
N PHE A 267 -2.01 -10.47 25.77
CA PHE A 267 -2.43 -9.87 24.49
C PHE A 267 -1.39 -8.90 23.90
N LEU A 268 -0.58 -8.26 24.75
CA LEU A 268 0.33 -7.20 24.32
C LEU A 268 1.32 -7.70 23.28
N LEU A 269 1.86 -8.91 23.46
CA LEU A 269 2.77 -9.52 22.50
C LEU A 269 2.12 -9.74 21.12
N MET A 270 0.80 -9.94 21.10
CA MET A 270 0.04 -10.11 19.86
C MET A 270 -0.34 -8.78 19.22
N ALA A 271 -0.50 -7.72 20.02
CA ALA A 271 -0.90 -6.39 19.57
C ALA A 271 0.27 -5.47 19.19
N ILE A 272 1.47 -5.67 19.74
CA ILE A 272 2.65 -4.87 19.39
C ILE A 272 3.00 -5.06 17.90
N PRO A 273 3.31 -3.98 17.17
CA PRO A 273 3.77 -4.07 15.79
C PRO A 273 5.02 -4.95 15.73
N CYS A 274 4.89 -6.11 15.07
CA CYS A 274 6.03 -6.98 14.87
C CYS A 274 6.91 -6.47 13.72
N PRO A 275 8.18 -6.90 13.63
CA PRO A 275 9.12 -6.36 12.66
C PRO A 275 8.65 -6.54 11.19
N VAL A 276 7.87 -7.59 10.89
CA VAL A 276 7.22 -7.72 9.56
C VAL A 276 6.16 -6.66 9.33
N CYS A 277 5.32 -6.33 10.32
CA CYS A 277 4.32 -5.29 10.16
C CYS A 277 4.96 -3.92 9.93
N SER A 278 6.07 -3.61 10.61
CA SER A 278 6.83 -2.38 10.35
C SER A 278 7.48 -2.39 8.97
N ALA A 279 8.01 -3.52 8.51
CA ALA A 279 8.55 -3.64 7.16
C ALA A 279 7.45 -3.46 6.10
N THR A 280 6.28 -4.04 6.29
CA THR A 280 5.13 -3.84 5.38
C THR A 280 4.66 -2.40 5.39
N MET A 281 4.58 -1.74 6.56
CA MET A 281 4.26 -0.31 6.64
C MET A 281 5.26 0.53 5.84
N PHE A 282 6.55 0.25 5.97
CA PHE A 282 7.59 0.94 5.21
C PHE A 282 7.46 0.74 3.71
N ILE A 283 7.36 -0.52 3.27
CA ILE A 283 7.25 -0.85 1.83
C ILE A 283 5.97 -0.24 1.25
N ALA A 284 4.85 -0.32 1.97
CA ALA A 284 3.60 0.31 1.56
C ALA A 284 3.76 1.83 1.37
N CYS A 285 4.34 2.52 2.36
CA CYS A 285 4.58 3.96 2.26
C CYS A 285 5.56 4.30 1.12
N ALA A 286 6.65 3.55 0.98
CA ALA A 286 7.65 3.79 -0.05
C ALA A 286 7.07 3.61 -1.47
N LEU A 287 6.32 2.52 -1.69
CA LEU A 287 5.68 2.26 -2.98
C LEU A 287 4.70 3.37 -3.35
N LEU A 288 3.82 3.79 -2.44
CA LEU A 288 2.85 4.85 -2.71
C LEU A 288 3.52 6.20 -3.00
N ILE A 289 4.62 6.52 -2.31
CA ILE A 289 5.41 7.73 -2.58
C ILE A 289 6.09 7.65 -3.96
N ILE A 290 6.68 6.50 -4.32
CA ILE A 290 7.29 6.29 -5.64
C ILE A 290 6.25 6.43 -6.76
N MET A 291 5.00 6.06 -6.49
CA MET A 291 3.88 6.22 -7.42
C MET A 291 3.39 7.67 -7.56
N GLY A 292 4.06 8.62 -6.91
CA GLY A 292 3.77 10.05 -7.02
C GLY A 292 2.82 10.59 -5.95
N MET A 293 2.41 9.78 -4.97
CA MET A 293 1.62 10.30 -3.84
C MET A 293 2.50 11.12 -2.90
N GLY A 294 1.96 12.23 -2.39
CA GLY A 294 2.64 13.03 -1.38
C GLY A 294 2.99 12.21 -0.13
N SER A 295 4.10 12.52 0.53
CA SER A 295 4.56 11.80 1.73
C SER A 295 3.57 11.89 2.89
N LEU A 296 2.97 13.07 3.09
CA LEU A 296 1.95 13.30 4.12
C LEU A 296 0.67 12.52 3.81
N GLU A 297 0.20 12.59 2.56
CA GLU A 297 -1.00 11.91 2.10
C GLU A 297 -0.87 10.39 2.23
N THR A 298 0.28 9.85 1.82
CA THR A 298 0.61 8.43 1.97
C THR A 298 0.55 7.98 3.43
N GLY A 299 1.15 8.75 4.35
CA GLY A 299 1.12 8.45 5.78
C GLY A 299 -0.29 8.43 6.36
N MET A 300 -1.11 9.42 5.99
CA MET A 300 -2.52 9.50 6.39
C MET A 300 -3.34 8.35 5.82
N LEU A 301 -3.11 7.97 4.56
CA LEU A 301 -3.80 6.88 3.89
C LEU A 301 -3.48 5.54 4.56
N VAL A 302 -2.19 5.15 4.63
CA VAL A 302 -1.77 3.86 5.19
C VAL A 302 -2.10 3.78 6.68
N GLY A 303 -1.79 4.82 7.45
CA GLY A 303 -2.12 4.89 8.87
C GLY A 303 -3.63 4.86 9.11
N GLY A 304 -4.41 5.60 8.32
CA GLY A 304 -5.86 5.63 8.40
C GLY A 304 -6.49 4.28 8.12
N VAL A 305 -5.99 3.55 7.12
CA VAL A 305 -6.46 2.20 6.79
C VAL A 305 -6.15 1.24 7.93
N PHE A 306 -4.95 1.28 8.52
CA PHE A 306 -4.64 0.48 9.72
C PHE A 306 -5.62 0.81 10.87
N PHE A 307 -5.84 2.10 11.15
CA PHE A 307 -6.71 2.56 12.22
C PHE A 307 -8.15 2.06 12.05
N VAL A 308 -8.75 2.33 10.89
CA VAL A 308 -10.13 1.95 10.57
C VAL A 308 -10.27 0.43 10.54
N SER A 309 -9.30 -0.30 9.97
CA SER A 309 -9.33 -1.75 9.88
C SER A 309 -9.22 -2.42 11.26
N ILE A 310 -8.35 -1.92 12.14
CA ILE A 310 -8.22 -2.44 13.52
C ILE A 310 -9.53 -2.22 14.28
N LEU A 311 -10.07 -1.00 14.27
CA LEU A 311 -11.33 -0.71 14.97
C LEU A 311 -12.49 -1.52 14.38
N GLY A 312 -12.64 -1.50 13.07
CA GLY A 312 -13.70 -2.19 12.34
C GLY A 312 -13.70 -3.69 12.62
N MET A 313 -12.56 -4.36 12.45
CA MET A 313 -12.46 -5.80 12.74
C MET A 313 -12.64 -6.10 14.23
N THR A 314 -12.10 -5.27 15.13
CA THR A 314 -12.23 -5.48 16.57
C THR A 314 -13.70 -5.41 17.02
N PHE A 315 -14.43 -4.39 16.57
CA PHE A 315 -15.84 -4.24 16.88
C PHE A 315 -16.70 -5.28 16.17
N ALA A 316 -16.36 -5.68 14.93
CA ALA A 316 -17.04 -6.78 14.24
C ALA A 316 -16.92 -8.10 15.01
N ILE A 317 -15.72 -8.46 15.48
CA ILE A 317 -15.50 -9.68 16.28
C ILE A 317 -16.24 -9.60 17.62
N ARG A 318 -16.24 -8.44 18.29
CA ARG A 318 -16.98 -8.24 19.54
C ARG A 318 -18.50 -8.23 19.35
N GLY A 319 -19.00 -7.67 18.26
CA GLY A 319 -20.41 -7.71 17.89
C GLY A 319 -20.87 -9.13 17.56
N LEU A 320 -20.07 -9.87 16.79
CA LEU A 320 -20.31 -11.27 16.50
C LEU A 320 -20.33 -12.13 17.77
N ARG A 321 -19.45 -11.84 18.74
CA ARG A 321 -19.45 -12.48 20.07
C ARG A 321 -20.80 -12.30 20.78
N LEU A 322 -21.30 -11.07 20.82
CA LEU A 322 -22.56 -10.73 21.48
C LEU A 322 -23.74 -11.42 20.78
N LYS A 323 -23.79 -11.35 19.44
CA LYS A 323 -24.86 -11.93 18.61
C LYS A 323 -24.90 -13.46 18.69
N LEU A 324 -23.75 -14.11 18.78
CA LEU A 324 -23.65 -15.57 18.92
C LEU A 324 -23.78 -16.07 20.38
N ARG A 325 -24.05 -15.17 21.35
CA ARG A 325 -24.15 -15.46 22.79
C ARG A 325 -23.02 -16.38 23.30
N LYS A 326 -21.80 -16.20 22.78
CA LYS A 326 -20.63 -17.01 23.13
C LYS A 326 -19.73 -16.27 24.11
N ASN A 327 -19.38 -16.95 25.20
CA ASN A 327 -18.23 -16.57 26.00
C ASN A 327 -16.96 -17.01 25.27
N LEU A 328 -16.27 -16.06 24.65
CA LEU A 328 -14.92 -16.28 24.14
C LEU A 328 -13.98 -16.36 25.35
N ASN A 329 -13.66 -17.59 25.73
CA ASN A 329 -12.78 -17.87 26.86
C ASN A 329 -11.31 -17.53 26.49
N PRO A 330 -10.45 -17.23 27.46
CA PRO A 330 -9.00 -17.02 27.27
C PRO A 330 -8.27 -18.07 26.42
N SER A 331 -8.78 -19.31 26.37
CA SER A 331 -8.28 -20.35 25.47
C SER A 331 -8.37 -20.00 23.98
N SER A 332 -9.35 -19.19 23.56
CA SER A 332 -9.46 -18.73 22.17
C SER A 332 -8.33 -17.78 21.81
N LEU A 333 -7.97 -16.83 22.70
CA LEU A 333 -6.81 -15.97 22.51
C LEU A 333 -5.52 -16.80 22.41
N GLY A 334 -5.31 -17.73 23.35
CA GLY A 334 -4.15 -18.61 23.32
C GLY A 334 -4.07 -19.47 22.06
N GLY A 335 -5.20 -20.01 21.58
CA GLY A 335 -5.25 -20.76 20.32
C GLY A 335 -4.87 -19.90 19.09
N VAL A 336 -5.33 -18.65 19.04
CA VAL A 336 -4.94 -17.72 17.97
C VAL A 336 -3.45 -17.35 18.07
N MET A 337 -2.91 -17.15 19.28
CA MET A 337 -1.48 -16.93 19.49
C MET A 337 -0.63 -18.10 18.97
N LEU A 338 -1.04 -19.35 19.24
CA LEU A 338 -0.37 -20.54 18.72
C LEU A 338 -0.39 -20.59 17.19
N PHE A 339 -1.54 -20.28 16.59
CA PHE A 339 -1.69 -20.27 15.14
C PHE A 339 -0.72 -19.27 14.48
N PHE A 340 -0.69 -18.02 14.95
CA PHE A 340 0.26 -17.03 14.42
C PHE A 340 1.72 -17.38 14.74
N GLY A 341 2.01 -17.96 15.91
CA GLY A 341 3.34 -18.44 16.27
C GLY A 341 3.84 -19.54 15.33
N LEU A 342 2.98 -20.51 14.99
CA LEU A 342 3.28 -21.56 14.03
C LEU A 342 3.45 -21.02 12.61
N LEU A 343 2.63 -20.06 12.17
CA LEU A 343 2.80 -19.40 10.88
C LEU A 343 4.15 -18.68 10.78
N TYR A 344 4.58 -18.03 11.86
CA TYR A 344 5.88 -17.34 11.89
C TYR A 344 7.03 -18.34 11.87
N PHE A 345 6.91 -19.44 12.62
CA PHE A 345 7.89 -20.52 12.58
C PHE A 345 7.98 -21.15 11.18
N LEU A 346 6.84 -21.39 10.53
CA LEU A 346 6.79 -21.89 9.16
C LEU A 346 7.45 -20.92 8.17
N SER A 347 7.23 -19.60 8.32
CA SER A 347 7.87 -18.60 7.47
C SER A 347 9.41 -18.61 7.58
N LEU A 348 9.94 -18.86 8.78
CA LEU A 348 11.39 -18.98 9.00
C LEU A 348 11.98 -20.24 8.36
N LEU A 349 11.20 -21.31 8.22
CA LEU A 349 11.62 -22.54 7.58
C LEU A 349 11.51 -22.45 6.05
N LEU A 350 10.46 -21.79 5.56
CA LEU A 350 10.18 -21.68 4.13
C LEU A 350 11.17 -20.77 3.38
N ILE A 351 11.51 -19.60 3.95
CA ILE A 351 12.38 -18.62 3.29
C ILE A 351 13.75 -19.22 2.91
N PRO A 352 14.55 -19.78 3.84
CA PRO A 352 15.86 -20.35 3.50
C PRO A 352 15.76 -21.61 2.63
N ALA A 353 14.67 -22.37 2.73
CA ALA A 353 14.44 -23.52 1.85
C ALA A 353 14.11 -23.11 0.40
N TYR A 354 13.54 -21.91 0.20
CA TYR A 354 13.16 -21.39 -1.12
C TYR A 354 14.31 -20.67 -1.84
N LEU A 355 15.24 -20.05 -1.10
CA LEU A 355 16.34 -19.27 -1.70
C LEU A 355 17.18 -20.06 -2.73
N PRO A 356 17.60 -21.32 -2.48
CA PRO A 356 18.38 -22.09 -3.45
C PRO A 356 17.63 -22.43 -4.75
N VAL A 357 16.30 -22.43 -4.70
CA VAL A 357 15.44 -22.70 -5.86
C VAL A 357 15.30 -21.46 -6.75
N ARG A 358 15.50 -20.25 -6.20
CA ARG A 358 15.48 -19.01 -7.01
C ARG A 358 16.64 -18.91 -7.99
N ASP A 359 17.80 -19.46 -7.62
CA ASP A 359 19.00 -19.41 -8.44
C ASP A 359 19.01 -20.48 -9.54
N MET A 360 17.99 -21.33 -9.57
CA MET A 360 17.74 -22.22 -10.71
C MET A 360 17.03 -21.41 -11.78
N GLU A 361 17.68 -21.20 -12.92
CA GLU A 361 17.10 -20.58 -14.11
C GLU A 361 15.93 -21.44 -14.62
N LEU A 362 14.76 -21.25 -14.01
CA LEU A 362 13.51 -21.75 -14.54
C LEU A 362 13.16 -20.82 -15.69
N ASN A 363 13.24 -21.35 -16.91
CA ASN A 363 12.77 -20.69 -18.11
C ASN A 363 11.23 -20.65 -18.05
N ILE A 364 10.70 -19.66 -17.33
CA ILE A 364 9.26 -19.46 -17.15
C ILE A 364 8.73 -18.94 -18.48
N ALA A 365 8.42 -19.86 -19.40
CA ALA A 365 7.32 -19.62 -20.34
C ALA A 365 6.12 -19.23 -19.47
N GLY A 366 5.62 -18.00 -19.63
CA GLY A 366 4.61 -17.41 -18.75
C GLY A 366 3.52 -18.42 -18.42
N ILE A 367 3.34 -18.70 -17.13
CA ILE A 367 2.33 -19.65 -16.67
C ILE A 367 0.98 -19.11 -17.16
N PRO A 368 0.26 -19.88 -17.98
CA PRO A 368 -0.97 -19.38 -18.55
C PRO A 368 -1.97 -19.13 -17.39
N PRO A 369 -2.72 -18.02 -17.42
CA PRO A 369 -3.50 -17.55 -16.27
C PRO A 369 -4.60 -18.51 -15.81
N ASN A 370 -5.02 -19.43 -16.69
CA ASN A 370 -5.89 -20.55 -16.38
C ASN A 370 -5.27 -21.53 -15.36
N ASP A 371 -3.97 -21.82 -15.44
CA ASP A 371 -3.30 -22.75 -14.53
C ASP A 371 -3.16 -22.17 -13.12
N VAL A 372 -2.89 -20.86 -13.03
CA VAL A 372 -2.89 -20.13 -11.76
C VAL A 372 -4.29 -20.13 -11.12
N LEU A 373 -5.33 -19.91 -11.93
CA LEU A 373 -6.72 -19.93 -11.47
C LEU A 373 -7.14 -21.31 -10.95
N ILE A 374 -6.72 -22.38 -11.63
CA ILE A 374 -6.98 -23.77 -11.22
C ILE A 374 -6.30 -24.07 -9.88
N GLY A 375 -5.03 -23.68 -9.72
CA GLY A 375 -4.30 -23.82 -8.46
C GLY A 375 -4.97 -23.05 -7.31
N LEU A 376 -5.47 -21.85 -7.58
CA LEU A 376 -6.17 -21.02 -6.60
C LEU A 376 -7.52 -21.63 -6.19
N LEU A 377 -8.29 -22.12 -7.16
CA LEU A 377 -9.55 -22.83 -6.92
C LEU A 377 -9.35 -24.10 -6.11
N PHE A 378 -8.30 -24.87 -6.40
CA PHE A 378 -7.96 -26.06 -5.65
C PHE A 378 -7.65 -25.76 -4.17
N MET A 379 -6.86 -24.71 -3.91
CA MET A 379 -6.57 -24.24 -2.55
C MET A 379 -7.85 -23.81 -1.81
N ALA A 380 -8.73 -23.04 -2.47
CA ALA A 380 -10.01 -22.63 -1.91
C ALA A 380 -10.93 -23.82 -1.60
N VAL A 381 -10.99 -24.82 -2.48
CA VAL A 381 -11.77 -26.05 -2.29
C VAL A 381 -11.22 -26.88 -1.13
N MET A 382 -9.91 -27.04 -1.00
CA MET A 382 -9.30 -27.74 0.12
C MET A 382 -9.63 -27.07 1.47
N VAL A 383 -9.58 -25.73 1.50
CA VAL A 383 -9.99 -24.94 2.68
C VAL A 383 -11.48 -25.11 2.98
N ALA A 384 -12.35 -25.08 1.96
CA ALA A 384 -13.79 -25.28 2.10
C ALA A 384 -14.13 -26.71 2.57
N ILE A 385 -13.46 -27.74 2.05
CA ILE A 385 -13.62 -29.13 2.48
C ILE A 385 -13.21 -29.29 3.94
N GLY A 386 -12.07 -28.72 4.34
CA GLY A 386 -11.64 -28.70 5.75
C GLY A 386 -12.70 -28.08 6.66
N PHE A 387 -13.29 -26.97 6.23
CA PHE A 387 -14.37 -26.29 6.94
C PHE A 387 -15.66 -27.14 7.04
N ILE A 388 -16.13 -27.71 5.93
CA ILE A 388 -17.34 -28.53 5.87
C ILE A 388 -17.17 -29.79 6.71
N LYS A 389 -16.03 -30.48 6.60
CA LYS A 389 -15.76 -31.72 7.34
C LYS A 389 -15.72 -31.45 8.85
N GLN A 390 -15.15 -30.32 9.27
CA GLN A 390 -15.18 -29.91 10.68
C GLN A 390 -16.60 -29.59 11.18
N HIS A 391 -17.46 -29.03 10.33
CA HIS A 391 -18.86 -28.76 10.68
C HIS A 391 -19.69 -30.05 10.76
N PHE A 392 -19.47 -30.99 9.86
CA PHE A 392 -20.19 -32.27 9.80
C PHE A 392 -19.80 -33.21 10.96
N PHE A 393 -18.51 -33.29 11.29
CA PHE A 393 -18.03 -34.09 12.44
C PHE A 393 -18.49 -33.54 13.79
N SER A 394 -18.58 -32.20 13.91
CA SER A 394 -19.06 -31.57 15.14
C SER A 394 -20.57 -31.75 15.35
N PHE A 395 -21.34 -32.01 14.28
CA PHE A 395 -22.78 -32.31 14.34
C PHE A 395 -23.03 -33.77 14.76
N LYS A 396 -22.27 -34.72 14.20
CA LYS A 396 -22.41 -36.16 14.50
C LYS A 396 -22.06 -36.54 15.95
N LEU A 397 -21.26 -35.73 16.64
CA LEU A 397 -20.95 -35.88 18.07
C LEU A 397 -22.05 -35.34 19.00
N LEU A 398 -22.95 -34.48 18.50
CA LEU A 398 -24.09 -33.96 19.27
C LEU A 398 -25.30 -34.90 19.21
N GLU A 399 -25.35 -35.80 18.23
CA GLU A 399 -26.42 -36.78 18.04
C GLU A 399 -26.18 -38.08 18.82
N LYS A 400 -24.96 -38.29 19.35
CA LYS A 400 -24.55 -39.48 20.12
C LYS A 400 -24.32 -39.22 21.62
N GLY A 401 -24.73 -38.06 22.15
CA GLY A 401 -24.41 -37.62 23.51
C GLY A 401 -25.61 -37.19 24.35
#